data_AF-A0AAE0D9M6-F1
#
_entry.id   AF-A0AAE0D9M6-F1
#
_cell.length_a   1.000
_cell.length_b   1.000
_cell.length_c   1.000
_cell.angle_alpha   90.00
_cell.angle_beta   90.00
_cell.angle_gamma   90.00
#
_symmetry.space_group_name_H-M   'P 1'
#
loop_
_entity.id
_entity.type
_entity.pdbx_description
1 polymer ?
#
loop_
_entity_poly.entity_id
_entity_poly.type
_entity_poly.pdbx_seq_one_letter_code
_entity_poly.pdbx_strand_id
1 'polypeptide(L)'
;MRRRIEKVCKGHMNWLFKDKAGSSRKTFFGPNYWVSGEEIEGWRNNEYLPSKSLVDTAFQIIKAGDFYKMSRESNHITSIETTVDSWLEDLDKVTDWGHYMFPRYDSQPTRTFHLTDHALIWRAIRSAEDMNIRPHPGLANRDYSSQSLQRAIMKGFTVNNHSLQNDLPMLAVMRGLALNRFTLRPSESALVLALESGFFDESQEKQHFEQWKNTINNQSRLEDSHNDTSNDPRAFAARVLPLGEYLEPESENDPFLSQIIILLQSFSANGLFPGNLDHQKKPAMYQNDSLRDKYWSNVFEIPYILWKCCSGPNFGSPSTSTQVIFDSLRPSSHAVGGVSAHAGDLSGKDIRSTPPRTTLRRTNSTKRKASSTLGMRVDPNTVLFERELFLHGPAFLYHQLPFRRNAASPKTTP
;
A
#
# COMPACT_ATOMS: atom_id res chain seq x y z
N MET A 1 10.48 25.78 -10.75
CA MET A 1 10.10 24.36 -10.58
C MET A 1 8.61 24.17 -10.25
N ARG A 2 8.08 24.80 -9.18
CA ARG A 2 6.67 24.67 -8.73
C ARG A 2 5.61 24.71 -9.86
N ARG A 3 5.61 25.75 -10.70
CA ARG A 3 4.65 25.88 -11.83
C ARG A 3 4.70 24.70 -12.82
N ARG A 4 5.88 24.10 -13.03
CA ARG A 4 6.02 22.93 -13.91
C ARG A 4 5.37 21.70 -13.28
N ILE A 5 5.60 21.48 -11.98
CA ILE A 5 4.98 20.40 -11.21
C ILE A 5 3.45 20.55 -11.26
N GLU A 6 2.95 21.75 -10.96
CA GLU A 6 1.52 22.04 -11.00
C GLU A 6 0.90 21.76 -12.37
N LYS A 7 1.56 22.19 -13.46
CA LYS A 7 1.12 21.92 -14.83
C LYS A 7 1.06 20.41 -15.14
N VAL A 8 2.03 19.63 -14.64
CA VAL A 8 2.04 18.18 -14.79
C VAL A 8 0.89 17.55 -14.01
N CYS A 9 0.65 17.96 -12.75
CA CYS A 9 -0.47 17.47 -11.96
C CYS A 9 -1.81 17.80 -12.62
N LYS A 10 -1.99 19.01 -13.15
CA LYS A 10 -3.17 19.40 -13.96
C LYS A 10 -3.35 18.50 -15.18
N GLY A 11 -2.26 18.21 -15.89
CA GLY A 11 -2.25 17.27 -17.01
C GLY A 11 -2.70 15.87 -16.59
N HIS A 12 -2.22 15.38 -15.44
CA HIS A 12 -2.61 14.09 -14.87
C HIS A 12 -4.08 14.03 -14.48
N MET A 13 -4.61 15.09 -13.86
CA MET A 13 -6.04 15.18 -13.52
C MET A 13 -6.93 15.13 -14.76
N ASN A 14 -6.54 15.85 -15.81
CA ASN A 14 -7.22 15.73 -17.11
C ASN A 14 -7.09 14.32 -17.69
N TRP A 15 -5.91 13.70 -17.59
CA TRP A 15 -5.71 12.34 -18.07
C TRP A 15 -6.56 11.32 -17.32
N LEU A 16 -6.85 11.52 -16.03
CA LEU A 16 -7.69 10.63 -15.22
C LEU A 16 -9.19 10.85 -15.44
N PHE A 17 -9.64 12.10 -15.34
CA PHE A 17 -11.05 12.40 -15.12
C PHE A 17 -11.73 13.17 -16.26
N LYS A 18 -10.98 13.63 -17.26
CA LYS A 18 -11.60 14.28 -18.41
C LYS A 18 -12.31 13.24 -19.27
N ASP A 19 -13.61 13.43 -19.46
CA ASP A 19 -14.41 12.60 -20.37
C ASP A 19 -13.81 12.62 -21.77
N LYS A 20 -13.51 11.44 -22.29
CA LYS A 20 -13.20 11.26 -23.70
C LYS A 20 -14.51 11.02 -24.44
N ALA A 21 -14.81 11.89 -25.40
CA ALA A 21 -15.95 11.70 -26.30
C ALA A 21 -15.93 10.28 -26.89
N GLY A 22 -16.98 9.50 -26.61
CA GLY A 22 -17.17 8.14 -27.16
C GLY A 22 -16.48 7.00 -26.40
N SER A 23 -15.75 7.26 -25.32
CA SER A 23 -15.18 6.21 -24.46
C SER A 23 -15.92 6.19 -23.13
N SER A 24 -16.79 5.18 -22.93
CA SER A 24 -17.23 4.79 -21.59
C SER A 24 -16.00 4.25 -20.85
N ARG A 25 -15.22 5.15 -20.25
CA ARG A 25 -14.12 4.73 -19.39
C ARG A 25 -14.80 4.04 -18.21
N LYS A 26 -14.37 2.80 -17.91
CA LYS A 26 -14.84 2.10 -16.71
C LYS A 26 -14.71 3.04 -15.52
N THR A 27 -15.71 3.02 -14.68
CA THR A 27 -15.90 3.90 -13.53
C THR A 27 -14.94 3.61 -12.37
N PHE A 28 -13.99 2.67 -12.53
CA PHE A 28 -12.92 2.38 -11.60
C PHE A 28 -11.59 2.11 -12.34
N PHE A 29 -10.48 2.45 -11.70
CA PHE A 29 -9.13 2.32 -12.25
C PHE A 29 -8.53 0.93 -12.00
N GLY A 30 -7.86 0.39 -13.01
CA GLY A 30 -6.97 -0.77 -12.90
C GLY A 30 -5.48 -0.39 -12.86
N PRO A 31 -4.59 -1.38 -12.83
CA PRO A 31 -3.15 -1.16 -12.73
C PRO A 31 -2.49 -0.81 -14.08
N ASN A 32 -3.13 -1.17 -15.21
CA ASN A 32 -2.48 -1.18 -16.52
C ASN A 32 -3.23 -0.34 -17.56
N TYR A 33 -2.66 0.83 -17.89
CA TYR A 33 -3.16 1.73 -18.92
C TYR A 33 -2.04 2.18 -19.86
N TRP A 34 -2.39 2.37 -21.13
CA TRP A 34 -1.56 3.09 -22.08
C TRP A 34 -1.48 4.57 -21.70
N VAL A 35 -0.47 5.28 -22.22
CA VAL A 35 -0.36 6.74 -22.10
C VAL A 35 -1.59 7.44 -22.70
N SER A 36 -2.26 6.81 -23.68
CA SER A 36 -3.54 7.29 -24.19
C SER A 36 -4.63 7.35 -23.11
N GLY A 37 -4.53 6.54 -22.05
CA GLY A 37 -5.56 6.37 -21.02
C GLY A 37 -6.47 5.16 -21.24
N GLU A 38 -6.24 4.39 -22.31
CA GLU A 38 -6.95 3.14 -22.60
C GLU A 38 -6.36 1.98 -21.79
N GLU A 39 -7.24 1.10 -21.28
CA GLU A 39 -6.83 -0.11 -20.55
C GLU A 39 -6.06 -1.04 -21.50
N ILE A 40 -4.96 -1.63 -21.05
CA ILE A 40 -4.14 -2.52 -21.90
C ILE A 40 -4.90 -3.84 -22.14
N GLU A 41 -5.28 -4.14 -23.38
CA GLU A 41 -6.03 -5.38 -23.65
C GLU A 41 -5.27 -6.64 -23.19
N GLY A 42 -5.99 -7.58 -22.57
CA GLY A 42 -5.42 -8.85 -22.12
C GLY A 42 -4.50 -8.79 -20.90
N TRP A 43 -4.33 -7.63 -20.25
CA TRP A 43 -3.39 -7.49 -19.13
C TRP A 43 -3.64 -8.47 -17.98
N ARG A 44 -4.91 -8.86 -17.75
CA ARG A 44 -5.30 -9.79 -16.69
C ARG A 44 -4.73 -11.20 -16.86
N ASN A 45 -4.41 -11.58 -18.10
CA ASN A 45 -3.85 -12.89 -18.43
C ASN A 45 -2.34 -12.82 -18.66
N ASN A 46 -1.72 -11.66 -18.42
CA ASN A 46 -0.31 -11.43 -18.66
C ASN A 46 0.47 -11.52 -17.34
N GLU A 47 1.34 -12.53 -17.23
CA GLU A 47 2.16 -12.79 -16.05
C GLU A 47 3.17 -11.66 -15.73
N TYR A 48 3.50 -10.82 -16.71
CA TYR A 48 4.42 -9.68 -16.55
C TYR A 48 3.72 -8.41 -16.09
N LEU A 49 2.39 -8.37 -16.11
CA LEU A 49 1.61 -7.20 -15.70
C LEU A 49 0.96 -7.44 -14.34
N PRO A 50 0.96 -6.44 -13.44
CA PRO A 50 0.34 -6.58 -12.13
C PRO A 50 -1.15 -6.96 -12.24
N SER A 51 -1.60 -7.83 -11.34
CA SER A 51 -3.01 -8.20 -11.17
C SER A 51 -3.83 -7.03 -10.61
N LYS A 52 -5.17 -7.12 -10.68
CA LYS A 52 -6.08 -6.11 -10.12
C LYS A 52 -5.75 -5.88 -8.64
N SER A 53 -5.64 -4.62 -8.22
CA SER A 53 -5.47 -4.25 -6.82
C SER A 53 -6.74 -3.60 -6.26
N LEU A 54 -6.95 -3.73 -4.95
CA LEU A 54 -8.02 -3.01 -4.23
C LEU A 54 -7.79 -1.50 -4.21
N VAL A 55 -6.52 -1.09 -4.25
CA VAL A 55 -6.11 0.30 -3.98
C VAL A 55 -5.78 1.11 -5.23
N ASP A 56 -5.91 0.54 -6.44
CA ASP A 56 -5.61 1.26 -7.68
C ASP A 56 -6.46 2.54 -7.82
N THR A 57 -7.76 2.42 -7.55
CA THR A 57 -8.68 3.56 -7.57
C THR A 57 -8.48 4.48 -6.37
N ALA A 58 -8.24 3.90 -5.18
CA ALA A 58 -7.93 4.65 -3.97
C ALA A 58 -6.74 5.60 -4.20
N PHE A 59 -5.67 5.13 -4.85
CA PHE A 59 -4.51 5.96 -5.17
C PHE A 59 -4.84 7.14 -6.07
N GLN A 60 -5.72 6.99 -7.06
CA GLN A 60 -6.09 8.11 -7.92
C GLN A 60 -6.95 9.14 -7.19
N ILE A 61 -7.84 8.68 -6.29
CA ILE A 61 -8.64 9.56 -5.43
C ILE A 61 -7.74 10.33 -4.44
N ILE A 62 -6.76 9.66 -3.82
CA ILE A 62 -5.78 10.31 -2.93
C ILE A 62 -5.01 11.39 -3.70
N LYS A 63 -4.50 11.09 -4.91
CA LYS A 63 -3.81 12.07 -5.75
C LYS A 63 -4.70 13.27 -6.09
N ALA A 64 -5.97 13.02 -6.41
CA ALA A 64 -6.95 14.06 -6.67
C ALA A 64 -7.15 14.96 -5.45
N GLY A 65 -7.36 14.37 -4.27
CA GLY A 65 -7.54 15.11 -3.02
C GLY A 65 -6.30 15.90 -2.60
N ASP A 66 -5.11 15.31 -2.68
CA ASP A 66 -3.84 15.99 -2.39
C ASP A 66 -3.64 17.19 -3.35
N PHE A 67 -3.92 17.01 -4.64
CA PHE A 67 -3.86 18.09 -5.62
C PHE A 67 -4.92 19.17 -5.35
N TYR A 68 -6.15 18.79 -5.01
CA TYR A 68 -7.23 19.72 -4.65
C TYR A 68 -6.87 20.57 -3.43
N LYS A 69 -6.30 19.98 -2.38
CA LYS A 69 -5.83 20.69 -1.18
C LYS A 69 -4.83 21.79 -1.53
N MET A 70 -3.92 21.52 -2.47
CA MET A 70 -2.88 22.45 -2.88
C MET A 70 -3.38 23.53 -3.86
N SER A 71 -4.17 23.13 -4.86
CA SER A 71 -4.57 24.01 -5.98
C SER A 71 -5.89 24.72 -5.75
N ARG A 72 -6.76 24.16 -4.91
CA ARG A 72 -8.18 24.52 -4.75
C ARG A 72 -8.99 24.48 -6.05
N GLU A 73 -8.51 23.73 -7.03
CA GLU A 73 -9.15 23.59 -8.33
C GLU A 73 -10.26 22.55 -8.26
N SER A 74 -11.51 22.98 -8.45
CA SER A 74 -12.71 22.13 -8.41
C SER A 74 -13.04 21.46 -9.75
N ASN A 75 -12.14 21.52 -10.72
CA ASN A 75 -12.32 20.86 -12.00
C ASN A 75 -12.40 19.34 -11.78
N HIS A 76 -13.32 18.68 -12.48
CA HIS A 76 -13.56 17.24 -12.42
C HIS A 76 -14.19 16.69 -11.13
N ILE A 77 -14.65 17.53 -10.19
CA ILE A 77 -15.29 17.04 -8.94
C ILE A 77 -16.41 16.04 -9.23
N THR A 78 -17.30 16.33 -10.20
CA THR A 78 -18.39 15.43 -10.59
C THR A 78 -17.90 14.08 -11.12
N SER A 79 -16.82 14.08 -11.92
CA SER A 79 -16.21 12.84 -12.43
C SER A 79 -15.53 12.06 -11.32
N ILE A 80 -14.91 12.74 -10.35
CA ILE A 80 -14.31 12.13 -9.16
C ILE A 80 -15.41 11.50 -8.30
N GLU A 81 -16.51 12.21 -8.04
CA GLU A 81 -17.68 11.71 -7.29
C GLU A 81 -18.25 10.44 -7.93
N THR A 82 -18.49 10.47 -9.24
CA THR A 82 -18.94 9.29 -10.00
C THR A 82 -17.97 8.11 -9.88
N THR A 83 -16.66 8.39 -9.87
CA THR A 83 -15.61 7.37 -9.68
C THR A 83 -15.65 6.79 -8.25
N VAL A 84 -15.80 7.64 -7.24
CA VAL A 84 -15.90 7.24 -5.83
C VAL A 84 -17.10 6.32 -5.63
N ASP A 85 -18.28 6.73 -6.10
CA ASP A 85 -19.51 5.96 -5.94
C ASP A 85 -19.39 4.58 -6.60
N SER A 86 -18.92 4.51 -7.84
CA SER A 86 -18.75 3.22 -8.51
C SER A 86 -17.66 2.36 -7.88
N TRP A 87 -16.60 2.96 -7.35
CA TRP A 87 -15.55 2.22 -6.67
C TRP A 87 -16.06 1.61 -5.36
N LEU A 88 -16.88 2.34 -4.61
CA LEU A 88 -17.54 1.84 -3.40
C LEU A 88 -18.52 0.70 -3.71
N GLU A 89 -19.27 0.79 -4.80
CA GLU A 89 -20.09 -0.33 -5.27
C GLU A 89 -19.26 -1.58 -5.61
N ASP A 90 -18.07 -1.40 -6.19
CA ASP A 90 -17.14 -2.52 -6.46
C ASP A 90 -16.60 -3.11 -5.15
N LEU A 91 -16.21 -2.27 -4.18
CA LEU A 91 -15.77 -2.73 -2.86
C LEU A 91 -16.87 -3.49 -2.11
N ASP A 92 -18.13 -3.06 -2.19
CA ASP A 92 -19.27 -3.77 -1.63
C ASP A 92 -19.43 -5.16 -2.25
N LYS A 93 -19.22 -5.31 -3.56
CA LYS A 93 -19.29 -6.61 -4.24
C LYS A 93 -18.20 -7.59 -3.81
N VAL A 94 -17.04 -7.11 -3.36
CA VAL A 94 -15.96 -7.97 -2.84
C VAL A 94 -16.24 -8.38 -1.39
N THR A 95 -17.09 -7.65 -0.68
CA THR A 95 -17.33 -7.82 0.75
C THR A 95 -18.71 -8.41 1.03
N ASP A 96 -18.82 -9.72 0.89
CA ASP A 96 -20.04 -10.48 1.18
C ASP A 96 -20.50 -10.38 2.66
N TRP A 97 -19.66 -9.88 3.58
CA TRP A 97 -19.81 -10.14 5.02
C TRP A 97 -20.33 -8.96 5.84
N GLY A 98 -20.60 -7.80 5.25
CA GLY A 98 -21.10 -6.64 6.01
C GLY A 98 -20.05 -5.97 6.92
N HIS A 99 -18.77 -6.35 6.80
CA HIS A 99 -17.67 -5.76 7.54
C HIS A 99 -16.77 -4.98 6.58
N TYR A 100 -16.16 -3.89 7.05
CA TYR A 100 -15.19 -3.07 6.30
C TYR A 100 -13.82 -3.78 6.18
N MET A 101 -13.86 -5.05 5.81
CA MET A 101 -12.72 -5.95 5.66
C MET A 101 -12.67 -6.44 4.22
N PHE A 102 -11.77 -5.86 3.43
CA PHE A 102 -11.64 -6.09 1.98
C PHE A 102 -10.52 -7.09 1.71
N PRO A 103 -10.82 -8.30 1.21
CA PRO A 103 -9.80 -9.28 0.89
C PRO A 103 -9.09 -8.89 -0.41
N ARG A 104 -7.78 -9.13 -0.50
CA ARG A 104 -7.04 -8.93 -1.76
C ARG A 104 -7.62 -9.81 -2.87
N TYR A 105 -7.52 -9.33 -4.11
CA TYR A 105 -7.76 -10.14 -5.30
C TYR A 105 -6.58 -11.10 -5.54
N ASP A 106 -6.27 -11.93 -4.55
CA ASP A 106 -5.31 -13.02 -4.71
C ASP A 106 -6.04 -14.31 -5.08
N SER A 107 -5.32 -15.21 -5.74
CA SER A 107 -5.81 -16.55 -6.04
C SER A 107 -5.64 -17.49 -4.84
N GLN A 108 -5.41 -16.96 -3.63
CA GLN A 108 -5.15 -17.81 -2.49
C GLN A 108 -6.45 -18.47 -2.02
N PRO A 109 -6.38 -19.73 -1.53
CA PRO A 109 -7.58 -20.42 -1.03
C PRO A 109 -8.19 -19.69 0.16
N THR A 110 -7.35 -18.97 0.92
CA THR A 110 -7.71 -18.25 2.13
C THR A 110 -7.63 -16.75 1.88
N ARG A 111 -8.72 -16.03 2.16
CA ARG A 111 -8.78 -14.56 2.05
C ARG A 111 -7.77 -13.91 2.99
N THR A 112 -6.89 -13.06 2.45
CA THR A 112 -5.94 -12.25 3.23
C THR A 112 -6.36 -10.78 3.24
N PHE A 113 -6.18 -10.12 4.38
CA PHE A 113 -6.50 -8.71 4.58
C PHE A 113 -5.27 -7.97 5.06
N HIS A 114 -4.97 -6.83 4.43
CA HIS A 114 -3.79 -6.04 4.74
C HIS A 114 -4.18 -4.68 5.30
N LEU A 115 -3.61 -4.32 6.45
CA LEU A 115 -3.89 -3.03 7.10
C LEU A 115 -3.54 -1.86 6.17
N THR A 116 -2.44 -1.98 5.40
CA THR A 116 -2.03 -0.98 4.42
C THR A 116 -3.08 -0.70 3.36
N ASP A 117 -3.73 -1.74 2.84
CA ASP A 117 -4.76 -1.57 1.82
C ASP A 117 -5.96 -0.82 2.42
N HIS A 118 -6.35 -1.20 3.64
CA HIS A 118 -7.48 -0.58 4.35
C HIS A 118 -7.18 0.87 4.73
N ALA A 119 -5.97 1.17 5.16
CA ALA A 119 -5.52 2.52 5.45
C ALA A 119 -5.52 3.41 4.19
N LEU A 120 -5.17 2.86 3.02
CA LEU A 120 -5.27 3.56 1.74
C LEU A 120 -6.72 3.78 1.29
N ILE A 121 -7.59 2.77 1.46
CA ILE A 121 -9.04 2.92 1.20
C ILE A 121 -9.60 4.03 2.09
N TRP A 122 -9.29 4.01 3.40
CA TRP A 122 -9.68 5.07 4.32
C TRP A 122 -9.17 6.44 3.89
N ARG A 123 -7.89 6.55 3.51
CA ARG A 123 -7.30 7.83 3.10
C ARG A 123 -7.95 8.37 1.84
N ALA A 124 -8.33 7.50 0.90
CA ALA A 124 -9.05 7.90 -0.31
C ALA A 124 -10.44 8.46 0.04
N ILE A 125 -11.18 7.80 0.92
CA ILE A 125 -12.47 8.28 1.41
C ILE A 125 -12.33 9.64 2.11
N ARG A 126 -11.38 9.78 3.04
CA ARG A 126 -11.10 11.07 3.70
C ARG A 126 -10.74 12.16 2.69
N SER A 127 -9.97 11.80 1.66
CA SER A 127 -9.62 12.73 0.58
C SER A 127 -10.83 13.18 -0.24
N ALA A 128 -11.81 12.29 -0.47
CA ALA A 128 -13.07 12.64 -1.11
C ALA A 128 -13.91 13.57 -0.21
N GLU A 129 -14.00 13.27 1.09
CA GLU A 129 -14.69 14.14 2.06
C GLU A 129 -14.06 15.54 2.12
N ASP A 130 -12.73 15.65 2.08
CA ASP A 130 -12.01 16.92 2.03
C ASP A 130 -12.30 17.74 0.76
N MET A 131 -12.78 17.08 -0.31
CA MET A 131 -13.28 17.70 -1.55
C MET A 131 -14.78 18.02 -1.50
N ASN A 132 -15.44 17.82 -0.35
CA ASN A 132 -16.90 17.86 -0.15
C ASN A 132 -17.67 16.80 -0.95
N ILE A 133 -17.01 15.72 -1.38
CA ILE A 133 -17.67 14.58 -1.98
C ILE A 133 -18.13 13.68 -0.85
N ARG A 134 -19.43 13.45 -0.76
CA ARG A 134 -19.99 12.55 0.24
C ARG A 134 -20.19 11.18 -0.40
N PRO A 135 -19.51 10.14 0.10
CA PRO A 135 -19.78 8.77 -0.33
C PRO A 135 -21.27 8.47 -0.26
N HIS A 136 -21.90 8.13 -1.39
CA HIS A 136 -23.26 7.63 -1.33
C HIS A 136 -23.26 6.26 -0.66
N PRO A 137 -24.26 5.94 0.17
CA PRO A 137 -24.40 4.60 0.71
C PRO A 137 -24.52 3.62 -0.46
N GLY A 138 -23.58 2.67 -0.53
CA GLY A 138 -23.52 1.67 -1.60
C GLY A 138 -24.70 0.69 -1.57
N LEU A 139 -24.63 -0.38 -2.38
CA LEU A 139 -25.65 -1.44 -2.47
C LEU A 139 -26.07 -2.02 -1.11
N ALA A 140 -25.15 -2.03 -0.13
CA ALA A 140 -25.39 -2.54 1.22
C ALA A 140 -25.85 -1.47 2.23
N ASN A 141 -26.18 -0.25 1.78
CA ASN A 141 -26.52 0.92 2.61
C ASN A 141 -25.51 1.19 3.73
N ARG A 142 -24.22 0.95 3.45
CA ARG A 142 -23.12 1.13 4.42
C ARG A 142 -22.71 2.58 4.51
N ASP A 143 -22.39 3.02 5.72
CA ASP A 143 -21.80 4.34 5.97
C ASP A 143 -20.31 4.31 5.63
N TYR A 144 -19.95 4.78 4.45
CA TYR A 144 -18.55 4.89 4.04
C TYR A 144 -17.88 6.19 4.53
N SER A 145 -18.37 6.84 5.59
CA SER A 145 -17.62 7.94 6.19
C SER A 145 -16.23 7.49 6.66
N SER A 146 -15.23 8.37 6.51
CA SER A 146 -13.86 8.05 6.92
C SER A 146 -13.78 7.68 8.40
N GLN A 147 -14.60 8.29 9.23
CA GLN A 147 -14.68 8.01 10.66
C GLN A 147 -15.24 6.60 10.95
N SER A 148 -16.34 6.21 10.30
CA SER A 148 -16.94 4.88 10.50
C SER A 148 -16.01 3.78 9.96
N LEU A 149 -15.40 4.01 8.80
CA LEU A 149 -14.43 3.10 8.22
C LEU A 149 -13.18 2.94 9.11
N GLN A 150 -12.64 4.04 9.65
CA GLN A 150 -11.50 4.01 10.58
C GLN A 150 -11.80 3.14 11.80
N ARG A 151 -12.92 3.38 12.49
CA ARG A 151 -13.33 2.58 13.67
C ARG A 151 -13.43 1.10 13.34
N ALA A 152 -14.04 0.77 12.19
CA ALA A 152 -14.19 -0.61 11.77
C ALA A 152 -12.85 -1.29 11.46
N ILE A 153 -11.93 -0.60 10.78
CA ILE A 153 -10.61 -1.12 10.47
C ILE A 153 -9.81 -1.34 11.77
N MET A 154 -9.78 -0.36 12.67
CA MET A 154 -9.04 -0.46 13.93
C MET A 154 -9.54 -1.64 14.76
N LYS A 155 -10.87 -1.80 14.87
CA LYS A 155 -11.47 -2.97 15.52
C LYS A 155 -11.12 -4.29 14.82
N GLY A 156 -11.18 -4.32 13.48
CA GLY A 156 -10.95 -5.54 12.69
C GLY A 156 -9.50 -6.03 12.69
N PHE A 157 -8.54 -5.12 12.80
CA PHE A 157 -7.11 -5.43 12.82
C PHE A 157 -6.50 -5.51 14.22
N THR A 158 -7.21 -5.09 15.26
CA THR A 158 -6.77 -5.28 16.65
C THR A 158 -6.84 -6.75 17.06
N VAL A 159 -5.71 -7.30 17.51
CA VAL A 159 -5.58 -8.67 18.01
C VAL A 159 -4.62 -8.68 19.18
N ASN A 160 -4.87 -9.54 20.17
CA ASN A 160 -3.89 -9.82 21.21
C ASN A 160 -2.79 -10.72 20.62
N ASN A 161 -1.54 -10.33 20.81
CA ASN A 161 -0.43 -11.17 20.42
C ASN A 161 -0.06 -12.13 21.56
N HIS A 162 -0.65 -13.33 21.53
CA HIS A 162 -0.44 -14.37 22.56
C HIS A 162 0.98 -14.92 22.65
N SER A 163 1.85 -14.59 21.68
CA SER A 163 3.28 -14.92 21.79
C SER A 163 4.04 -13.99 22.73
N LEU A 164 3.44 -12.87 23.16
CA LEU A 164 4.03 -11.94 24.11
C LEU A 164 3.53 -12.20 25.52
N GLN A 165 4.44 -12.13 26.49
CA GLN A 165 4.19 -12.36 27.92
C GLN A 165 3.10 -11.47 28.53
N ASN A 166 2.72 -10.38 27.86
CA ASN A 166 1.78 -9.39 28.36
C ASN A 166 0.43 -9.36 27.61
N ASP A 167 0.20 -10.25 26.62
CA ASP A 167 -1.06 -10.33 25.84
C ASP A 167 -1.57 -8.97 25.32
N LEU A 168 -0.65 -8.05 24.99
CA LEU A 168 -1.03 -6.67 24.66
C LEU A 168 -1.82 -6.63 23.33
N PRO A 169 -2.89 -5.81 23.26
CA PRO A 169 -3.61 -5.60 22.01
C PRO A 169 -2.72 -4.81 21.04
N MET A 170 -2.62 -5.33 19.83
CA MET A 170 -1.79 -4.80 18.76
C MET A 170 -2.57 -4.77 17.46
N LEU A 171 -2.17 -3.89 16.55
CA LEU A 171 -2.66 -3.94 15.17
C LEU A 171 -1.88 -4.99 14.38
N ALA A 172 -2.57 -6.02 13.92
CA ALA A 172 -2.05 -6.91 12.90
C ALA A 172 -1.88 -6.12 11.59
N VAL A 173 -0.74 -6.25 10.93
CA VAL A 173 -0.49 -5.63 9.62
C VAL A 173 -1.06 -6.49 8.49
N MET A 174 -1.22 -7.80 8.75
CA MET A 174 -1.97 -8.72 7.90
C MET A 174 -2.79 -9.68 8.76
N ARG A 175 -4.01 -9.94 8.32
CA ARG A 175 -4.95 -10.90 8.90
C ARG A 175 -5.25 -11.98 7.85
N GLY A 176 -5.32 -13.23 8.28
CA GLY A 176 -5.78 -14.37 7.50
C GLY A 176 -6.40 -15.42 8.41
N LEU A 177 -7.02 -16.47 7.84
CA LEU A 177 -7.73 -17.48 8.65
C LEU A 177 -6.83 -18.19 9.67
N ALA A 178 -5.58 -18.46 9.29
CA ALA A 178 -4.63 -19.23 10.10
C ALA A 178 -3.51 -18.38 10.71
N LEU A 179 -3.34 -17.13 10.26
CA LEU A 179 -2.16 -16.35 10.58
C LEU A 179 -2.48 -14.85 10.67
N ASN A 180 -2.05 -14.25 11.78
CA ASN A 180 -1.93 -12.81 11.94
C ASN A 180 -0.45 -12.45 11.94
N ARG A 181 -0.08 -11.40 11.20
CA ARG A 181 1.30 -10.89 11.17
C ARG A 181 1.34 -9.49 11.73
N PHE A 182 2.28 -9.25 12.63
CA PHE A 182 2.51 -7.94 13.27
C PHE A 182 3.80 -7.26 12.77
N THR A 183 4.73 -7.99 12.16
CA THR A 183 5.97 -7.44 11.60
C THR A 183 5.68 -6.51 10.43
N LEU A 184 6.22 -5.30 10.44
CA LEU A 184 6.18 -4.36 9.34
C LEU A 184 7.18 -4.77 8.25
N ARG A 185 6.74 -4.73 7.00
CA ARG A 185 7.53 -4.96 5.81
C ARG A 185 7.77 -3.65 5.07
N PRO A 186 8.79 -3.60 4.20
CA PRO A 186 9.10 -2.37 3.48
C PRO A 186 7.97 -1.90 2.56
N SER A 187 7.19 -2.84 2.04
CA SER A 187 5.99 -2.54 1.24
C SER A 187 4.86 -1.84 2.02
N GLU A 188 5.00 -1.66 3.34
CA GLU A 188 3.97 -1.13 4.22
C GLU A 188 4.24 0.33 4.62
N SER A 189 5.19 0.98 3.94
CA SER A 189 5.51 2.41 4.08
C SER A 189 4.29 3.33 3.93
N ALA A 190 3.27 2.91 3.18
CA ALA A 190 2.02 3.65 3.05
C ALA A 190 1.25 3.80 4.38
N LEU A 191 1.54 2.99 5.41
CA LEU A 191 1.01 3.20 6.76
C LEU A 191 1.56 4.48 7.41
N VAL A 192 2.75 4.92 7.02
CA VAL A 192 3.33 6.19 7.47
C VAL A 192 2.53 7.37 6.93
N LEU A 193 2.15 7.30 5.64
CA LEU A 193 1.25 8.29 5.03
C LEU A 193 -0.11 8.32 5.70
N ALA A 194 -0.61 7.14 6.10
CA ALA A 194 -1.87 7.05 6.83
C ALA A 194 -1.75 7.69 8.22
N LEU A 195 -0.65 7.44 8.94
CA LEU A 195 -0.35 8.10 10.22
C LEU A 195 -0.38 9.63 10.09
N GLU A 196 0.34 10.20 9.13
CA GLU A 196 0.33 11.66 8.89
C GLU A 196 -1.03 12.21 8.50
N SER A 197 -1.84 11.38 7.84
CA SER A 197 -3.20 11.75 7.45
C SER A 197 -4.15 11.68 8.63
N GLY A 198 -3.72 11.20 9.80
CA GLY A 198 -4.52 11.07 11.01
C GLY A 198 -5.29 9.76 11.13
N PHE A 199 -4.82 8.71 10.48
CA PHE A 199 -5.46 7.38 10.53
C PHE A 199 -5.39 6.73 11.91
N PHE A 200 -4.38 7.11 12.70
CA PHE A 200 -4.19 6.64 14.07
C PHE A 200 -4.49 7.74 15.11
N ASP A 201 -4.99 8.91 14.68
CA ASP A 201 -5.21 10.06 15.56
C ASP A 201 -6.30 9.79 16.60
N GLU A 202 -6.05 10.32 17.81
CA GLU A 202 -6.82 10.15 19.05
C GLU A 202 -8.25 10.72 19.03
N SER A 203 -8.75 11.21 17.89
CA SER A 203 -10.01 11.97 17.81
C SER A 203 -11.26 11.20 18.28
N GLN A 204 -11.16 9.91 18.61
CA GLN A 204 -12.25 9.12 19.18
C GLN A 204 -11.83 8.18 20.32
N GLU A 205 -10.65 7.52 20.28
CA GLU A 205 -10.28 6.52 21.29
C GLU A 205 -8.74 6.44 21.47
N LYS A 206 -8.20 6.88 22.62
CA LYS A 206 -6.76 6.77 22.96
C LYS A 206 -6.19 5.36 22.76
N GLN A 207 -7.05 4.35 22.91
CA GLN A 207 -6.72 2.94 22.75
C GLN A 207 -6.17 2.59 21.36
N HIS A 208 -6.63 3.27 20.30
CA HIS A 208 -6.21 3.02 18.92
C HIS A 208 -4.76 3.40 18.66
N PHE A 209 -4.33 4.55 19.18
CA PHE A 209 -2.95 5.00 19.09
C PHE A 209 -2.02 4.07 19.90
N GLU A 210 -2.46 3.65 21.09
CA GLU A 210 -1.71 2.69 21.91
C GLU A 210 -1.55 1.32 21.23
N GLN A 211 -2.56 0.82 20.50
CA GLN A 211 -2.44 -0.43 19.74
C GLN A 211 -1.41 -0.32 18.61
N TRP A 212 -1.40 0.80 17.90
CA TRP A 212 -0.37 1.07 16.89
C TRP A 212 1.02 1.18 17.52
N LYS A 213 1.14 1.90 18.65
CA LYS A 213 2.37 2.02 19.43
C LYS A 213 2.88 0.66 19.90
N ASN A 214 1.99 -0.23 20.37
CA ASN A 214 2.34 -1.60 20.71
C ASN A 214 2.87 -2.38 19.50
N THR A 215 2.24 -2.22 18.31
CA THR A 215 2.75 -2.80 17.05
C THR A 215 4.15 -2.32 16.72
N ILE A 216 4.40 -1.02 16.84
CA ILE A 216 5.71 -0.40 16.59
C ILE A 216 6.76 -0.88 17.59
N ASN A 217 6.46 -0.85 18.89
CA ASN A 217 7.39 -1.28 19.95
C ASN A 217 7.73 -2.77 19.86
N ASN A 218 6.85 -3.57 19.27
CA ASN A 218 7.10 -4.99 19.08
C ASN A 218 7.99 -5.31 17.87
N GLN A 219 8.31 -4.33 17.01
CA GLN A 219 9.16 -4.59 15.84
C GLN A 219 10.56 -5.05 16.25
N SER A 220 11.20 -4.36 17.21
CA SER A 220 12.56 -4.69 17.68
C SER A 220 12.66 -6.12 18.22
N ARG A 221 11.63 -6.60 18.93
CA ARG A 221 11.60 -7.95 19.52
C ARG A 221 11.39 -9.06 18.48
N LEU A 222 10.87 -8.72 17.30
CA LEU A 222 10.65 -9.66 16.21
C LEU A 222 11.85 -9.74 15.25
N GLU A 223 12.81 -8.80 15.35
CA GLU A 223 13.99 -8.74 14.49
C GLU A 223 15.03 -9.83 14.81
N ASP A 224 15.13 -10.29 16.05
CA ASP A 224 16.07 -11.36 16.48
C ASP A 224 15.83 -12.71 15.78
N SER A 225 14.67 -12.90 15.16
CA SER A 225 14.27 -14.11 14.43
C SER A 225 14.69 -14.11 12.96
N HIS A 226 14.98 -12.95 12.37
CA HIS A 226 15.25 -12.83 10.94
C HIS A 226 16.66 -12.32 10.69
N ASN A 227 17.56 -13.29 10.45
CA ASN A 227 18.90 -13.11 9.91
C ASN A 227 18.77 -12.54 8.47
N ASP A 228 18.53 -11.23 8.37
CA ASP A 228 17.98 -10.61 7.18
C ASP A 228 19.06 -10.38 6.12
N THR A 229 19.24 -11.39 5.28
CA THR A 229 20.05 -11.36 4.06
C THR A 229 19.42 -10.53 2.94
N SER A 230 18.32 -9.80 3.21
CA SER A 230 17.58 -9.04 2.20
C SER A 230 18.49 -8.11 1.40
N ASN A 231 18.36 -8.25 0.08
CA ASN A 231 18.97 -7.38 -0.91
C ASN A 231 18.03 -6.23 -1.31
N ASP A 232 16.85 -6.11 -0.67
CA ASP A 232 15.91 -5.01 -0.88
C ASP A 232 16.32 -3.82 0.01
N PRO A 233 16.88 -2.73 -0.56
CA PRO A 233 17.37 -1.60 0.24
C PRO A 233 16.25 -0.87 0.99
N ARG A 234 14.98 -1.06 0.61
CA ARG A 234 13.86 -0.54 1.41
C ARG A 234 13.74 -1.24 2.76
N ALA A 235 14.24 -2.46 2.92
CA ALA A 235 14.27 -3.14 4.21
C ALA A 235 15.06 -2.34 5.23
N PHE A 236 16.20 -1.79 4.83
CA PHE A 236 17.01 -0.93 5.68
C PHE A 236 16.30 0.38 5.99
N ALA A 237 15.66 1.01 5.00
CA ALA A 237 14.90 2.23 5.21
C ALA A 237 13.66 2.02 6.12
N ALA A 238 12.96 0.91 5.96
CA ALA A 238 11.75 0.59 6.72
C ALA A 238 12.03 0.37 8.21
N ARG A 239 13.23 -0.10 8.55
CA ARG A 239 13.69 -0.19 9.94
C ARG A 239 13.81 1.18 10.61
N VAL A 240 13.86 2.27 9.84
CA VAL A 240 13.84 3.65 10.38
C VAL A 240 12.43 4.09 10.79
N LEU A 241 11.37 3.49 10.24
CA LEU A 241 9.97 3.84 10.54
C LEU A 241 9.60 3.79 12.05
N PRO A 242 10.00 2.77 12.82
CA PRO A 242 9.74 2.71 14.26
C PRO A 242 10.61 3.65 15.11
N LEU A 243 11.60 4.36 14.55
CA LEU A 243 12.73 4.93 15.30
C LEU A 243 12.63 6.43 15.66
N GLY A 244 11.47 7.05 15.51
CA GLY A 244 11.28 8.47 15.86
C GLY A 244 11.60 8.82 17.32
N GLU A 245 11.55 7.85 18.24
CA GLU A 245 11.77 8.10 19.69
C GLU A 245 12.67 7.07 20.40
N TYR A 246 13.03 5.93 19.78
CA TYR A 246 13.56 4.79 20.53
C TYR A 246 14.59 3.98 19.77
N LEU A 247 15.81 4.50 19.59
CA LEU A 247 17.04 3.70 19.63
C LEU A 247 18.20 4.63 19.92
N GLU A 248 18.71 4.60 21.16
CA GLU A 248 20.15 4.76 21.30
C GLU A 248 20.75 3.44 20.84
N PRO A 249 21.67 3.43 19.85
CA PRO A 249 22.33 2.19 19.47
C PRO A 249 22.97 1.58 20.71
N GLU A 250 22.65 0.32 21.01
CA GLU A 250 23.13 -0.35 22.22
C GLU A 250 24.66 -0.54 22.20
N SER A 251 25.28 -0.40 21.01
CA SER A 251 26.69 -0.66 20.74
C SER A 251 27.14 -0.05 19.40
N GLU A 252 28.43 0.26 19.25
CA GLU A 252 29.04 0.62 17.95
C GLU A 252 28.92 -0.50 16.89
N ASN A 253 28.68 -1.74 17.32
CA ASN A 253 28.46 -2.90 16.44
C ASN A 253 26.98 -3.24 16.24
N ASP A 254 26.08 -2.26 16.42
CA ASP A 254 24.66 -2.47 16.21
C ASP A 254 24.39 -2.89 14.74
N PRO A 255 23.77 -4.06 14.50
CA PRO A 255 23.39 -4.51 13.16
C PRO A 255 22.47 -3.52 12.44
N PHE A 256 21.70 -2.71 13.18
CA PHE A 256 20.91 -1.63 12.62
C PHE A 256 21.78 -0.52 12.03
N LEU A 257 22.78 -0.02 12.78
CA LEU A 257 23.71 1.01 12.29
C LEU A 257 24.45 0.53 11.04
N SER A 258 24.89 -0.73 11.03
CA SER A 258 25.54 -1.34 9.87
C SER A 258 24.65 -1.30 8.61
N GLN A 259 23.35 -1.56 8.75
CA GLN A 259 22.40 -1.53 7.65
C GLN A 259 22.11 -0.12 7.13
N ILE A 260 22.00 0.87 8.02
CA ILE A 260 21.84 2.28 7.64
C ILE A 260 23.10 2.79 6.94
N ILE A 261 24.29 2.44 7.44
CA ILE A 261 25.56 2.77 6.79
C ILE A 261 25.61 2.18 5.39
N ILE A 262 25.24 0.90 5.21
CA ILE A 262 25.15 0.27 3.88
C ILE A 262 24.20 1.05 2.96
N LEU A 263 23.01 1.39 3.45
CA LEU A 263 22.02 2.14 2.67
C LEU A 263 22.58 3.49 2.23
N LEU A 264 23.21 4.23 3.16
CA LEU A 264 23.79 5.55 2.89
C LEU A 264 25.08 5.48 2.07
N GLN A 265 25.84 4.39 2.11
CA GLN A 265 26.99 4.22 1.21
C GLN A 265 26.56 3.81 -0.21
N SER A 266 25.31 3.36 -0.37
CA SER A 266 24.80 2.85 -1.65
C SER A 266 24.20 3.93 -2.55
N PHE A 267 23.88 5.13 -2.04
CA PHE A 267 23.27 6.17 -2.88
C PHE A 267 24.27 6.72 -3.91
N SER A 268 23.76 7.02 -5.10
CA SER A 268 24.57 7.54 -6.20
C SER A 268 24.78 9.05 -6.09
N ALA A 269 25.78 9.60 -6.80
CA ALA A 269 26.13 11.02 -6.71
C ALA A 269 24.99 12.00 -7.03
N ASN A 270 23.90 11.55 -7.66
CA ASN A 270 22.70 12.35 -7.93
C ASN A 270 21.66 12.31 -6.79
N GLY A 271 21.95 11.63 -5.67
CA GLY A 271 21.07 11.48 -4.51
C GLY A 271 20.04 10.36 -4.63
N LEU A 272 20.06 9.55 -5.70
CA LEU A 272 19.17 8.41 -5.86
C LEU A 272 19.74 7.18 -5.16
N PHE A 273 18.89 6.54 -4.36
CA PHE A 273 19.17 5.22 -3.78
C PHE A 273 18.99 4.14 -4.85
N PRO A 274 19.76 3.04 -4.77
CA PRO A 274 19.58 1.93 -5.69
C PRO A 274 18.24 1.25 -5.41
N GLY A 275 17.61 0.76 -6.47
CA GLY A 275 16.37 0.00 -6.32
C GLY A 275 16.61 -1.42 -5.78
N ASN A 276 17.83 -1.93 -5.89
CA ASN A 276 18.21 -3.27 -5.44
C ASN A 276 19.71 -3.31 -5.09
N LEU A 277 20.10 -4.19 -4.18
CA LEU A 277 21.51 -4.48 -3.87
C LEU A 277 21.90 -5.89 -4.34
N ASP A 278 23.18 -6.13 -4.55
CA ASP A 278 23.72 -7.48 -4.75
C ASP A 278 24.08 -8.17 -3.42
N HIS A 279 24.63 -9.38 -3.49
CA HIS A 279 25.10 -10.12 -2.32
C HIS A 279 26.26 -9.44 -1.58
N GLN A 280 26.98 -8.52 -2.24
CA GLN A 280 28.03 -7.69 -1.63
C GLN A 280 27.49 -6.36 -1.11
N LYS A 281 26.16 -6.18 -1.10
CA LYS A 281 25.47 -4.95 -0.71
C LYS A 281 25.83 -3.72 -1.56
N LYS A 282 26.24 -3.95 -2.81
CA LYS A 282 26.49 -2.89 -3.80
C LYS A 282 25.25 -2.63 -4.66
N PRO A 283 25.07 -1.39 -5.17
CA PRO A 283 24.02 -1.07 -6.13
C PRO A 283 23.98 -2.05 -7.30
N ALA A 284 22.81 -2.64 -7.55
CA ALA A 284 22.62 -3.58 -8.65
C ALA A 284 21.32 -3.28 -9.40
N MET A 285 21.37 -3.33 -10.74
CA MET A 285 20.17 -3.27 -11.56
C MET A 285 19.31 -4.53 -11.39
N TYR A 286 18.03 -4.42 -11.73
CA TYR A 286 17.16 -5.59 -11.81
C TYR A 286 17.63 -6.55 -12.91
N GLN A 287 17.52 -7.85 -12.67
CA GLN A 287 17.94 -8.89 -13.63
C GLN A 287 16.84 -9.28 -14.64
N ASN A 288 15.58 -8.98 -14.31
CA ASN A 288 14.41 -9.28 -15.13
C ASN A 288 13.49 -8.07 -15.19
N ASP A 289 12.93 -7.77 -16.35
CA ASP A 289 11.99 -6.67 -16.58
C ASP A 289 10.77 -6.71 -15.65
N SER A 290 10.38 -7.89 -15.16
CA SER A 290 9.31 -8.02 -14.14
C SER A 290 9.63 -7.31 -12.82
N LEU A 291 10.90 -7.08 -12.51
CA LEU A 291 11.36 -6.38 -11.31
C LEU A 291 11.61 -4.89 -11.55
N ARG A 292 11.47 -4.39 -12.78
CA ARG A 292 11.72 -3.00 -13.15
C ARG A 292 10.89 -2.04 -12.31
N ASP A 293 9.60 -2.29 -12.19
CA ASP A 293 8.68 -1.37 -11.51
C ASP A 293 8.94 -1.38 -10.00
N LYS A 294 9.26 -2.56 -9.43
CA LYS A 294 9.75 -2.67 -8.05
C LYS A 294 11.03 -1.86 -7.86
N TYR A 295 12.01 -2.04 -8.74
CA TYR A 295 13.29 -1.32 -8.67
C TYR A 295 13.07 0.20 -8.63
N TRP A 296 12.28 0.76 -9.54
CA TRP A 296 12.03 2.19 -9.55
C TRP A 296 11.15 2.66 -8.38
N SER A 297 10.19 1.85 -7.92
CA SER A 297 9.46 2.14 -6.69
C SER A 297 10.41 2.35 -5.52
N ASN A 298 11.39 1.46 -5.35
CA ASN A 298 12.38 1.52 -4.28
C ASN A 298 13.21 2.81 -4.32
N VAL A 299 13.67 3.19 -5.51
CA VAL A 299 14.49 4.39 -5.73
C VAL A 299 13.83 5.65 -5.17
N PHE A 300 12.50 5.77 -5.27
CA PHE A 300 11.76 6.94 -4.78
C PHE A 300 11.21 6.76 -3.37
N GLU A 301 10.85 5.54 -2.98
CA GLU A 301 10.27 5.22 -1.68
C GLU A 301 11.28 5.34 -0.54
N ILE A 302 12.54 4.96 -0.76
CA ILE A 302 13.62 5.08 0.25
C ILE A 302 13.83 6.53 0.68
N PRO A 303 14.14 7.49 -0.23
CA PRO A 303 14.31 8.89 0.17
C PRO A 303 13.05 9.45 0.83
N TYR A 304 11.86 9.01 0.40
CA TYR A 304 10.61 9.42 1.04
C TYR A 304 10.53 8.96 2.50
N ILE A 305 10.79 7.67 2.76
CA ILE A 305 10.82 7.11 4.12
C ILE A 305 11.82 7.86 5.00
N LEU A 306 13.06 8.01 4.52
CA LEU A 306 14.12 8.69 5.26
C LEU A 306 13.76 10.15 5.52
N TRP A 307 13.28 10.87 4.52
CA TRP A 307 12.86 12.27 4.67
C TRP A 307 11.78 12.41 5.74
N LYS A 308 10.76 11.54 5.73
CA LYS A 308 9.67 11.61 6.70
C LYS A 308 10.09 11.25 8.12
N CYS A 309 10.92 10.23 8.28
CA CYS A 309 11.41 9.84 9.60
C CYS A 309 12.39 10.87 10.17
N CYS A 310 13.21 11.49 9.33
CA CYS A 310 14.20 12.48 9.78
C CYS A 310 13.64 13.91 9.92
N SER A 311 12.47 14.21 9.35
CA SER A 311 11.88 15.58 9.33
C SER A 311 10.69 15.75 10.29
N GLY A 312 10.48 14.82 11.23
CA GLY A 312 9.24 14.72 11.98
C GLY A 312 8.83 16.00 12.75
N PRO A 313 7.52 16.31 12.83
CA PRO A 313 7.00 17.46 13.57
C PRO A 313 6.95 17.12 15.07
N ASN A 314 7.65 17.88 15.91
CA ASN A 314 7.68 17.69 17.38
C ASN A 314 8.28 16.37 17.89
N PHE A 315 9.34 15.88 17.27
CA PHE A 315 10.27 15.01 17.99
C PHE A 315 11.27 15.92 18.70
N GLY A 316 11.53 15.66 19.98
CA GLY A 316 12.53 16.42 20.75
C GLY A 316 13.84 16.52 19.97
N SER A 317 14.62 17.57 20.23
CA SER A 317 15.94 17.76 19.61
C SER A 317 16.64 16.40 19.47
N PRO A 318 17.16 16.05 18.29
CA PRO A 318 17.80 14.74 18.11
C PRO A 318 18.75 14.52 19.28
N SER A 319 18.67 13.35 19.93
CA SER A 319 19.67 13.01 20.91
C SER A 319 21.04 13.21 20.27
N THR A 320 22.01 13.68 21.05
CA THR A 320 23.37 14.00 20.56
C THR A 320 23.93 12.89 19.67
N SER A 321 23.56 11.63 19.94
CA SER A 321 23.94 10.43 19.18
C SER A 321 23.40 10.40 17.73
N THR A 322 22.13 10.72 17.49
CA THR A 322 21.54 10.70 16.13
C THR A 322 22.10 11.84 15.27
N GLN A 323 22.33 13.01 15.87
CA GLN A 323 22.99 14.13 15.22
C GLN A 323 24.45 13.79 14.86
N VAL A 324 25.18 13.14 15.78
CA VAL A 324 26.56 12.68 15.58
C VAL A 324 26.65 11.64 14.47
N ILE A 325 25.69 10.72 14.33
CA ILE A 325 25.67 9.76 13.21
C ILE A 325 25.51 10.50 11.88
N PHE A 326 24.53 11.40 11.75
CA PHE A 326 24.33 12.15 10.51
C PHE A 326 25.46 13.15 10.20
N ASP A 327 26.05 13.79 11.22
CA ASP A 327 27.19 14.71 11.05
C ASP A 327 28.51 13.98 10.76
N SER A 328 28.71 12.76 11.29
CA SER A 328 29.87 11.90 10.93
C SER A 328 29.74 11.31 9.52
N LEU A 329 28.52 11.26 8.98
CA LEU A 329 28.21 10.80 7.63
C LEU A 329 28.17 11.94 6.60
N ARG A 330 28.34 13.20 7.02
CA ARG A 330 28.61 14.29 6.06
C ARG A 330 29.97 14.04 5.41
N PRO A 331 30.06 14.04 4.08
CA PRO A 331 31.35 13.98 3.41
C PRO A 331 32.21 15.14 3.93
N SER A 332 33.36 14.81 4.53
CA SER A 332 34.40 15.80 4.79
C SER A 332 34.66 16.53 3.48
N SER A 333 34.39 17.83 3.44
CA SER A 333 34.66 18.69 2.28
C SER A 333 36.17 18.88 2.02
N HIS A 334 37.03 18.14 2.72
CA HIS A 334 38.46 18.07 2.48
C HIS A 334 38.85 16.77 1.77
N ALA A 335 38.74 16.78 0.44
CA ALA A 335 39.75 16.25 -0.51
C ALA A 335 39.19 16.27 -1.93
N VAL A 336 39.17 17.46 -2.55
CA VAL A 336 39.24 17.56 -4.01
C VAL A 336 40.66 17.16 -4.40
N GLY A 337 40.82 16.02 -5.07
CA GLY A 337 42.12 15.63 -5.62
C GLY A 337 42.29 14.14 -5.87
N GLY A 338 41.34 13.47 -6.51
CA GLY A 338 41.48 12.07 -6.89
C GLY A 338 40.60 11.74 -8.09
N VAL A 339 41.21 11.75 -9.27
CA VAL A 339 40.61 11.34 -10.54
C VAL A 339 40.13 9.89 -10.41
N SER A 340 38.81 9.67 -10.31
CA SER A 340 38.21 8.35 -10.50
C SER A 340 37.60 8.28 -11.89
N ALA A 341 38.38 7.72 -12.81
CA ALA A 341 38.02 7.48 -14.18
C ALA A 341 37.15 6.22 -14.30
N HIS A 342 35.90 6.27 -13.84
CA HIS A 342 34.85 5.30 -14.23
C HIS A 342 33.50 6.00 -14.32
N ALA A 343 33.41 6.97 -15.23
CA ALA A 343 32.14 7.33 -15.83
C ALA A 343 31.80 6.26 -16.87
N GLY A 344 30.83 5.41 -16.56
CA GLY A 344 30.22 4.51 -17.52
C GLY A 344 29.61 5.32 -18.65
N ASP A 345 30.25 5.25 -19.80
CA ASP A 345 29.82 5.80 -21.08
C ASP A 345 28.48 5.15 -21.49
N LEU A 346 27.37 5.87 -21.27
CA LEU A 346 26.05 5.53 -21.81
C LEU A 346 25.82 6.20 -23.17
N SER A 347 26.83 6.24 -24.04
CA SER A 347 26.62 6.48 -25.47
C SER A 347 26.11 5.19 -26.14
N GLY A 348 24.79 5.03 -26.12
CA GLY A 348 24.11 4.10 -27.02
C GLY A 348 24.43 4.49 -28.46
N LYS A 349 25.28 3.71 -29.12
CA LYS A 349 25.58 3.85 -30.55
C LYS A 349 24.30 3.69 -31.37
N ASP A 350 23.98 4.73 -32.13
CA ASP A 350 23.08 4.68 -33.27
C ASP A 350 23.50 3.56 -34.22
N ILE A 351 22.64 2.54 -34.37
CA ILE A 351 22.68 1.63 -35.52
C ILE A 351 21.47 1.97 -36.39
N ARG A 352 21.69 2.84 -37.38
CA ARG A 352 20.80 2.93 -38.54
C ARG A 352 21.28 2.00 -39.65
N SER A 353 20.29 1.33 -40.22
CA SER A 353 20.12 0.93 -41.62
C SER A 353 20.86 -0.29 -42.17
N THR A 354 20.09 -1.33 -42.50
CA THR A 354 20.05 -1.98 -43.83
C THR A 354 18.77 -2.86 -43.96
N PRO A 355 18.32 -3.26 -45.17
CA PRO A 355 17.12 -2.70 -45.84
C PRO A 355 15.98 -3.76 -45.99
N PRO A 356 14.85 -3.44 -46.68
CA PRO A 356 13.63 -4.23 -46.57
C PRO A 356 13.66 -5.46 -47.49
N ARG A 357 13.08 -6.57 -47.01
CA ARG A 357 12.77 -7.72 -47.85
C ARG A 357 11.29 -8.08 -47.78
N THR A 358 10.69 -7.97 -48.96
CA THR A 358 9.40 -8.39 -49.47
C THR A 358 8.81 -9.70 -48.91
N THR A 359 7.52 -9.60 -48.59
CA THR A 359 6.42 -10.54 -48.89
C THR A 359 6.77 -11.96 -49.32
N LEU A 360 6.37 -12.95 -48.51
CA LEU A 360 5.82 -14.19 -49.05
C LEU A 360 4.71 -14.77 -48.18
N ARG A 361 3.54 -14.77 -48.80
CA ARG A 361 2.27 -15.37 -48.41
C ARG A 361 2.40 -16.89 -48.44
N ARG A 362 2.05 -17.60 -47.37
CA ARG A 362 1.54 -18.98 -47.49
C ARG A 362 0.68 -19.39 -46.30
N THR A 363 -0.55 -19.75 -46.62
CA THR A 363 -1.50 -20.47 -45.78
C THR A 363 -1.06 -21.93 -45.65
N ASN A 364 -1.35 -22.57 -44.50
CA ASN A 364 -2.27 -23.71 -44.43
C ASN A 364 -2.34 -24.30 -43.01
N SER A 365 -3.58 -24.67 -42.66
CA SER A 365 -4.00 -25.47 -41.52
C SER A 365 -3.37 -26.87 -41.47
N THR A 366 -3.19 -27.45 -40.28
CA THR A 366 -3.82 -28.75 -39.94
C THR A 366 -3.78 -29.09 -38.45
N LYS A 367 -4.84 -29.76 -38.02
CA LYS A 367 -5.15 -30.37 -36.72
C LYS A 367 -4.21 -31.53 -36.35
N ARG A 368 -3.99 -31.75 -35.05
CA ARG A 368 -4.05 -33.05 -34.30
C ARG A 368 -3.70 -32.79 -32.81
N LYS A 369 -4.66 -32.92 -31.88
CA LYS A 369 -5.09 -34.10 -31.09
C LYS A 369 -4.08 -34.58 -30.02
N ALA A 370 -4.45 -34.26 -28.77
CA ALA A 370 -4.60 -35.10 -27.56
C ALA A 370 -3.45 -35.98 -27.03
N SER A 371 -3.09 -35.78 -25.76
CA SER A 371 -3.06 -36.73 -24.60
C SER A 371 -2.21 -36.07 -23.48
N SER A 372 -2.36 -36.23 -22.17
CA SER A 372 -3.37 -36.70 -21.21
C SER A 372 -2.77 -36.47 -19.79
N THR A 373 -3.62 -36.16 -18.81
CA THR A 373 -3.53 -36.52 -17.38
C THR A 373 -2.34 -36.08 -16.51
N LEU A 374 -2.61 -35.22 -15.52
CA LEU A 374 -2.48 -35.57 -14.10
C LEU A 374 -3.42 -34.70 -13.25
N GLY A 375 -4.43 -35.33 -12.65
CA GLY A 375 -5.40 -34.66 -11.77
C GLY A 375 -4.93 -34.69 -10.33
N MET A 376 -4.86 -33.53 -9.67
CA MET A 376 -4.91 -33.46 -8.22
C MET A 376 -6.38 -33.35 -7.80
N ARG A 377 -6.87 -34.38 -7.12
CA ARG A 377 -8.12 -34.33 -6.35
C ARG A 377 -7.94 -33.32 -5.22
N VAL A 378 -8.69 -32.24 -5.25
CA VAL A 378 -8.96 -31.40 -4.07
C VAL A 378 -10.26 -31.92 -3.44
N ASP A 379 -10.19 -32.22 -2.16
CA ASP A 379 -11.30 -32.70 -1.33
C ASP A 379 -12.39 -31.62 -1.21
N PRO A 380 -13.67 -31.90 -1.54
CA PRO A 380 -14.73 -30.90 -1.51
C PRO A 380 -15.32 -30.63 -0.12
N ASN A 381 -14.77 -31.20 0.96
CA ASN A 381 -15.38 -31.12 2.29
C ASN A 381 -14.72 -30.19 3.31
N THR A 382 -13.81 -29.30 2.90
CA THR A 382 -13.29 -28.25 3.82
C THR A 382 -14.06 -26.95 3.67
N VAL A 383 -15.36 -26.98 3.94
CA VAL A 383 -16.13 -25.76 4.25
C VAL A 383 -16.00 -25.53 5.76
N LEU A 384 -14.86 -24.98 6.17
CA LEU A 384 -14.79 -24.32 7.47
C LEU A 384 -15.62 -23.04 7.36
N PHE A 385 -16.62 -22.88 8.23
CA PHE A 385 -17.47 -21.69 8.26
C PHE A 385 -16.62 -20.48 8.69
N GLU A 386 -16.09 -19.82 7.68
CA GLU A 386 -15.32 -18.57 7.67
C GLU A 386 -15.99 -17.43 8.48
N ARG A 387 -17.31 -17.51 8.69
CA ARG A 387 -18.11 -16.63 9.54
C ARG A 387 -17.73 -16.70 11.03
N GLU A 388 -17.21 -17.85 11.50
CA GLU A 388 -16.90 -18.07 12.91
C GLU A 388 -15.63 -17.37 13.41
N LEU A 389 -14.71 -17.01 12.50
CA LEU A 389 -13.47 -16.29 12.82
C LEU A 389 -13.68 -14.85 13.30
N PHE A 390 -14.89 -14.31 13.12
CA PHE A 390 -15.32 -13.02 13.67
C PHE A 390 -16.42 -13.15 14.73
N LEU A 391 -16.86 -14.38 15.06
CA LEU A 391 -17.95 -14.64 16.01
C LEU A 391 -17.48 -15.15 17.40
N HIS A 392 -16.26 -15.66 17.54
CA HIS A 392 -15.78 -16.23 18.81
C HIS A 392 -14.83 -15.32 19.61
N GLY A 393 -15.39 -14.26 20.19
CA GLY A 393 -14.86 -13.56 21.37
C GLY A 393 -15.90 -13.60 22.51
N PRO A 394 -15.51 -13.60 23.81
CA PRO A 394 -16.42 -14.01 24.88
C PRO A 394 -17.44 -12.95 25.35
N ALA A 395 -18.66 -13.45 25.56
CA ALA A 395 -19.60 -13.26 26.67
C ALA A 395 -20.19 -11.87 26.98
N PHE A 396 -21.19 -11.42 26.19
CA PHE A 396 -22.38 -10.75 26.76
C PHE A 396 -23.59 -10.72 25.81
N LEU A 397 -24.05 -11.84 25.26
CA LEU A 397 -25.41 -11.89 24.70
C LEU A 397 -26.04 -13.26 24.88
N TYR A 398 -26.80 -13.47 25.95
CA TYR A 398 -28.00 -14.29 25.93
C TYR A 398 -28.97 -13.84 27.02
N HIS A 399 -29.93 -13.00 26.66
CA HIS A 399 -31.35 -13.15 27.05
C HIS A 399 -32.17 -12.37 26.01
N GLN A 400 -32.72 -13.10 25.03
CA GLN A 400 -34.13 -13.47 24.94
C GLN A 400 -35.06 -12.32 24.51
N LEU A 401 -35.44 -12.34 23.23
CA LEU A 401 -36.81 -12.06 22.81
C LEU A 401 -37.47 -13.43 22.55
N PRO A 402 -38.79 -13.60 22.72
CA PRO A 402 -39.63 -13.48 21.52
C PRO A 402 -41.09 -12.98 21.69
N PHE A 403 -41.58 -12.39 20.58
CA PHE A 403 -42.93 -12.45 19.97
C PHE A 403 -44.11 -11.66 20.57
N ARG A 404 -44.68 -10.66 19.87
CA ARG A 404 -45.77 -10.64 18.82
C ARG A 404 -47.18 -10.98 19.39
N ARG A 405 -48.22 -10.13 19.31
CA ARG A 405 -49.04 -9.81 18.10
C ARG A 405 -50.12 -8.73 18.39
N ASN A 406 -50.37 -7.91 17.36
CA ASN A 406 -51.62 -7.33 16.80
C ASN A 406 -52.72 -6.64 17.66
N ALA A 407 -53.12 -5.46 17.15
CA ALA A 407 -54.47 -4.86 16.99
C ALA A 407 -55.48 -4.96 18.17
N ALA A 408 -56.15 -3.92 18.65
CA ALA A 408 -56.82 -2.81 17.96
C ALA A 408 -57.15 -1.68 18.97
N SER A 409 -57.37 -0.46 18.48
CA SER A 409 -58.17 0.56 19.19
C SER A 409 -59.65 0.09 19.29
N PRO A 410 -60.55 0.64 20.14
CA PRO A 410 -60.63 2.06 20.50
C PRO A 410 -61.18 2.41 21.92
N LYS A 411 -61.37 3.74 22.12
CA LYS A 411 -62.42 4.44 22.92
C LYS A 411 -62.08 4.94 24.34
N THR A 412 -61.83 6.26 24.39
CA THR A 412 -62.58 7.31 25.13
C THR A 412 -62.89 7.13 26.63
N THR A 413 -62.24 7.99 27.45
CA THR A 413 -62.76 8.87 28.55
C THR A 413 -63.54 8.26 29.71
N PRO A 414 -63.69 8.93 30.89
CA PRO A 414 -63.55 10.38 31.21
C PRO A 414 -62.15 10.84 31.59
#